data_AF-A0A7K4CF04-F1
#
_entry.id   AF-A0A7K4CF04-F1
#
_cell.length_a   1.000
_cell.length_b   1.000
_cell.length_c   1.000
_cell.angle_alpha   90.00
_cell.angle_beta   90.00
_cell.angle_gamma   90.00
#
_symmetry.space_group_name_H-M   'P 1'
#
loop_
_entity.id
_entity.type
_entity.pdbx_description
1 polymer ?
#
loop_
_entity_poly.entity_id
_entity_poly.type
_entity_poly.pdbx_seq_one_letter_code
_entity_poly.pdbx_strand_id
1 'polypeptide(L)'
;PLIKAILCDDPRIFRFLLERGADVNLSTINGYSPLTFACLQNNFEYVRNILAYPVDISRKTEEGWTPLLVASTNSSVFYDNMDHEFFKKLIEIVYKYSKYHPDYNPVRIVSLLLKSGADPNESNMFGTTPLMAAASMANYEIVQELLNHRSAIDLRDTEGKTALTYAVISTIEELIDSLIHLRLVSSTVKLTDFLTPAMLARLKPQFEPQKELCVSCLLTSGADIRIKDKKGISILTHAARTGNLAVVKNLVDHNADVHDKSPRGITALYAAAINGHTDIAEYLINQGAEIDVRLNDGETPLMAAVWNGQVDMVELLIKRGANVHARKVTPYKPSGESSLVWAVHRHRNEKSENYDIIFQMLADAGAE
;
A
#
# COMPACT_ATOMS: atom_id res chain seq x y z
N PRO A 1 37.14 -2.31 -15.10
CA PRO A 1 37.22 -1.41 -16.29
C PRO A 1 35.90 -1.25 -17.04
N LEU A 2 35.26 -2.36 -17.41
CA LEU A 2 34.00 -2.36 -18.16
C LEU A 2 32.88 -1.62 -17.40
N ILE A 3 32.69 -1.92 -16.11
CA ILE A 3 31.75 -1.21 -15.22
C ILE A 3 32.02 0.31 -15.22
N LYS A 4 33.28 0.74 -15.18
CA LYS A 4 33.62 2.16 -15.15
C LYS A 4 33.33 2.84 -16.49
N ALA A 5 33.55 2.15 -17.61
CA ALA A 5 33.21 2.64 -18.95
C ALA A 5 31.69 2.81 -19.12
N ILE A 6 30.89 1.87 -18.59
CA ILE A 6 29.43 1.98 -18.51
C ILE A 6 29.06 3.20 -17.66
N LEU A 7 29.55 3.30 -16.42
CA LEU A 7 29.28 4.42 -15.51
C LEU A 7 29.59 5.80 -16.09
N CYS A 8 30.68 5.92 -16.85
CA CYS A 8 31.08 7.16 -17.51
C CYS A 8 30.36 7.41 -18.85
N ASP A 9 29.53 6.46 -19.28
CA ASP A 9 28.78 6.48 -20.55
C ASP A 9 29.67 6.77 -21.78
N ASP A 10 30.82 6.07 -21.85
CA ASP A 10 31.72 6.13 -23.02
C ASP A 10 31.61 4.84 -23.86
N PRO A 11 30.81 4.86 -24.96
CA PRO A 11 30.60 3.68 -25.78
C PRO A 11 31.86 3.24 -26.54
N ARG A 12 32.82 4.14 -26.78
CA ARG A 12 34.07 3.80 -27.49
C ARG A 12 34.97 2.97 -26.60
N ILE A 13 35.17 3.43 -25.35
CA ILE A 13 35.97 2.69 -24.36
C ILE A 13 35.28 1.36 -24.04
N PHE A 14 33.96 1.37 -23.88
CA PHE A 14 33.19 0.15 -23.63
C PHE A 14 33.39 -0.90 -24.75
N ARG A 15 33.22 -0.54 -26.02
CA ARG A 15 33.43 -1.45 -27.16
C ARG A 15 34.88 -1.95 -27.24
N PHE A 16 35.85 -1.04 -27.08
CA PHE A 16 37.26 -1.40 -27.05
C PHE A 16 37.57 -2.44 -25.96
N LEU A 17 37.01 -2.29 -24.76
CA LEU A 17 37.21 -3.25 -23.67
C LEU A 17 36.61 -4.62 -24.00
N LEU A 18 35.40 -4.67 -24.58
CA LEU A 18 34.78 -5.93 -25.01
C LEU A 18 35.61 -6.65 -26.08
N GLU A 19 36.07 -5.92 -27.11
CA GLU A 19 36.93 -6.47 -28.17
C GLU A 19 38.26 -7.03 -27.65
N ARG A 20 38.75 -6.50 -26.52
CA ARG A 20 39.96 -6.97 -25.83
C ARG A 20 39.72 -8.10 -24.83
N GLY A 21 38.51 -8.66 -24.81
CA GLY A 21 38.17 -9.79 -23.95
C GLY A 21 38.01 -9.42 -22.47
N ALA A 22 37.57 -8.19 -22.17
CA ALA A 22 37.22 -7.82 -20.81
C ALA A 22 36.10 -8.75 -20.28
N ASP A 23 36.28 -9.27 -19.07
CA ASP A 23 35.31 -10.15 -18.43
C ASP A 23 33.98 -9.42 -18.16
N VAL A 24 32.91 -9.90 -18.82
CA VAL A 24 31.55 -9.37 -18.70
C VAL A 24 30.84 -9.78 -17.41
N ASN A 25 31.39 -10.75 -16.67
CA ASN A 25 30.85 -11.26 -15.40
C ASN A 25 31.58 -10.70 -14.16
N LEU A 26 32.63 -9.91 -14.36
CA LEU A 26 33.42 -9.34 -13.26
C LEU A 26 32.59 -8.35 -12.45
N SER A 27 32.18 -8.76 -11.24
CA SER A 27 31.33 -7.97 -10.36
C SER A 27 32.10 -7.09 -9.38
N THR A 28 31.43 -6.07 -8.84
CA THR A 28 31.91 -5.32 -7.68
C THR A 28 31.90 -6.19 -6.41
N ILE A 29 32.45 -5.65 -5.31
CA ILE A 29 32.39 -6.27 -3.98
C ILE A 29 30.95 -6.59 -3.55
N ASN A 30 29.97 -5.77 -3.94
CA ASN A 30 28.56 -5.95 -3.59
C ASN A 30 27.80 -6.78 -4.65
N GLY A 31 28.51 -7.43 -5.57
CA GLY A 31 27.96 -8.33 -6.58
C GLY A 31 27.35 -7.66 -7.82
N TYR A 32 27.50 -6.34 -8.01
CA TYR A 32 26.97 -5.66 -9.20
C TYR A 32 27.84 -5.95 -10.42
N SER A 33 27.24 -6.53 -11.46
CA SER A 33 27.91 -6.88 -12.72
C SER A 33 27.86 -5.73 -13.74
N PRO A 34 28.67 -5.77 -14.82
CA PRO A 34 28.52 -4.88 -15.97
C PRO A 34 27.09 -4.85 -16.51
N LEU A 35 26.43 -6.02 -16.60
CA LEU A 35 25.05 -6.13 -17.05
C LEU A 35 24.08 -5.40 -16.10
N THR A 36 24.27 -5.55 -14.78
CA THR A 36 23.47 -4.87 -13.76
C THR A 36 23.58 -3.34 -13.89
N PHE A 37 24.80 -2.82 -14.10
CA PHE A 37 25.02 -1.37 -14.31
C PHE A 37 24.42 -0.86 -15.62
N ALA A 38 24.50 -1.63 -16.70
CA ALA A 38 23.88 -1.28 -17.97
C ALA A 38 22.35 -1.20 -17.85
N CYS A 39 21.74 -2.11 -17.09
CA CYS A 39 20.30 -2.07 -16.78
C CYS A 39 19.93 -0.88 -15.90
N LEU A 40 20.75 -0.58 -14.89
CA LEU A 40 20.54 0.57 -13.99
C LEU A 40 20.59 1.91 -14.75
N GLN A 41 21.50 2.04 -15.71
CA GLN A 41 21.57 3.19 -16.63
C GLN A 41 20.45 3.27 -17.65
N ASN A 42 19.65 2.21 -17.77
CA ASN A 42 18.67 2.04 -18.85
C ASN A 42 19.27 2.19 -20.26
N ASN A 43 20.51 1.73 -20.46
CA ASN A 43 21.19 1.85 -21.76
C ASN A 43 21.05 0.53 -22.56
N PHE A 44 20.12 0.53 -23.50
CA PHE A 44 19.82 -0.63 -24.34
C PHE A 44 21.05 -1.14 -25.11
N GLU A 45 21.91 -0.25 -25.60
CA GLU A 45 23.09 -0.61 -26.39
C GLU A 45 24.13 -1.35 -25.54
N TYR A 46 24.36 -0.92 -24.29
CA TYR A 46 25.25 -1.64 -23.39
C TYR A 46 24.69 -3.01 -23.03
N VAL A 47 23.40 -3.11 -22.71
CA VAL A 47 22.75 -4.40 -22.41
C VAL A 47 22.88 -5.35 -23.60
N ARG A 48 22.52 -4.89 -24.81
CA ARG A 48 22.60 -5.68 -26.04
C ARG A 48 24.01 -6.18 -26.32
N ASN A 49 25.01 -5.30 -26.20
CA ASN A 49 26.40 -5.66 -26.47
C ASN A 49 26.97 -6.61 -25.41
N ILE A 50 26.57 -6.50 -24.14
CA ILE A 50 26.99 -7.44 -23.09
C ILE A 50 26.40 -8.83 -23.31
N LEU A 51 25.10 -8.91 -23.66
CA LEU A 51 24.40 -10.17 -23.90
C LEU A 51 24.91 -10.94 -25.14
N ALA A 52 25.70 -10.29 -26.00
CA ALA A 52 26.38 -10.96 -27.11
C ALA A 52 27.56 -11.85 -26.65
N TYR A 53 27.94 -11.78 -25.38
CA TYR A 53 29.00 -12.57 -24.75
C TYR A 53 28.41 -13.52 -23.71
N PRO A 54 29.12 -14.59 -23.31
CA PRO A 54 28.65 -15.53 -22.29
C PRO A 54 28.58 -14.85 -20.91
N VAL A 55 27.42 -14.28 -20.61
CA VAL A 55 27.13 -13.57 -19.37
C VAL A 55 26.17 -14.37 -18.50
N ASP A 56 26.40 -14.35 -17.19
CA ASP A 56 25.49 -14.89 -16.19
C ASP A 56 24.35 -13.88 -15.96
N ILE A 57 23.24 -14.11 -16.67
CA ILE A 57 22.04 -13.26 -16.63
C ILE A 57 21.31 -13.38 -15.28
N SER A 58 21.49 -14.50 -14.57
CA SER A 58 20.91 -14.76 -13.25
C SER A 58 21.75 -14.24 -12.08
N ARG A 59 22.90 -13.61 -12.35
CA ARG A 59 23.82 -13.18 -11.29
C ARG A 59 23.15 -12.21 -10.33
N LYS A 60 23.19 -12.55 -9.05
CA LYS A 60 22.63 -11.74 -7.97
C LYS A 60 23.68 -10.85 -7.32
N THR A 61 23.27 -9.65 -6.92
CA THR A 61 24.01 -8.82 -5.96
C THR A 61 23.93 -9.42 -4.55
N GLU A 62 24.66 -8.87 -3.58
CA GLU A 62 24.58 -9.32 -2.18
C GLU A 62 23.14 -9.23 -1.61
N GLU A 63 22.37 -8.24 -2.05
CA GLU A 63 20.96 -8.06 -1.68
C GLU A 63 20.00 -8.92 -2.52
N GLY A 64 20.51 -9.72 -3.47
CA GLY A 64 19.70 -10.60 -4.31
C GLY A 64 19.15 -9.95 -5.58
N TRP A 65 19.61 -8.76 -5.99
CA TRP A 65 19.11 -8.10 -7.20
C TRP A 65 19.65 -8.79 -8.47
N THR A 66 18.73 -9.24 -9.33
CA THR A 66 19.07 -9.70 -10.68
C THR A 66 19.07 -8.53 -11.67
N PRO A 67 19.75 -8.64 -12.83
CA PRO A 67 19.65 -7.65 -13.90
C PRO A 67 18.21 -7.35 -14.34
N LEU A 68 17.36 -8.37 -14.41
CA LEU A 68 15.94 -8.21 -14.75
C LEU A 68 15.17 -7.44 -13.70
N LEU A 69 15.41 -7.73 -12.41
CA LEU A 69 14.78 -7.02 -11.31
C LEU A 69 15.18 -5.53 -11.32
N VAL A 70 16.47 -5.23 -11.54
CA VAL A 70 16.96 -3.85 -11.68
C VAL A 70 16.32 -3.13 -12.87
N ALA A 71 16.27 -3.77 -14.04
CA ALA A 71 15.63 -3.19 -15.22
C ALA A 71 14.13 -2.88 -14.99
N SER A 72 13.46 -3.69 -14.16
CA SER A 72 12.04 -3.54 -13.83
C SER A 72 11.74 -2.43 -12.81
N THR A 73 12.75 -1.90 -12.12
CA THR A 73 12.61 -0.79 -11.16
C THR A 73 12.74 0.60 -11.75
N ASN A 74 13.03 0.72 -13.05
CA ASN A 74 13.55 1.96 -13.62
C ASN A 74 12.44 3.01 -13.93
N SER A 75 11.90 3.60 -12.86
CA SER A 75 11.03 4.79 -12.86
C SER A 75 11.42 5.67 -11.67
N SER A 76 11.38 7.00 -11.83
CA SER A 76 11.81 7.97 -10.80
C SER A 76 11.07 7.83 -9.46
N VAL A 77 9.90 7.18 -9.45
CA VAL A 77 8.97 7.11 -8.32
C VAL A 77 9.37 6.06 -7.25
N PHE A 78 10.20 5.06 -7.56
CA PHE A 78 10.67 4.09 -6.54
C PHE A 78 11.61 4.72 -5.53
N TYR A 79 12.42 5.63 -6.03
CA TYR A 79 13.67 5.98 -5.39
C TYR A 79 13.46 6.80 -4.13
N ASP A 80 12.36 7.56 -4.08
CA ASP A 80 11.96 8.32 -2.89
C ASP A 80 11.51 7.42 -1.74
N ASN A 81 10.87 6.29 -2.05
CA ASN A 81 10.24 5.39 -1.08
C ASN A 81 11.13 4.23 -0.62
N MET A 82 12.37 4.12 -1.12
CA MET A 82 13.30 3.07 -0.71
C MET A 82 14.14 3.53 0.49
N ASP A 83 14.11 2.82 1.62
CA ASP A 83 14.92 3.14 2.81
C ASP A 83 16.41 2.76 2.67
N HIS A 84 16.85 2.34 1.48
CA HIS A 84 18.20 1.83 1.26
C HIS A 84 19.18 2.92 0.81
N GLU A 85 19.93 3.48 1.77
CA GLU A 85 20.88 4.59 1.56
C GLU A 85 21.96 4.28 0.51
N PHE A 86 22.43 3.03 0.45
CA PHE A 86 23.42 2.61 -0.56
C PHE A 86 22.84 2.63 -1.98
N PHE A 87 21.61 2.12 -2.16
CA PHE A 87 20.97 2.07 -3.48
C PHE A 87 20.63 3.48 -3.97
N LYS A 88 20.16 4.36 -3.07
CA LYS A 88 19.98 5.80 -3.33
C LYS A 88 21.28 6.46 -3.82
N LYS A 89 22.39 6.28 -3.11
CA LYS A 89 23.71 6.80 -3.53
C LYS A 89 24.19 6.23 -4.86
N LEU A 90 23.96 4.93 -5.09
CA LEU A 90 24.33 4.28 -6.35
C LEU A 90 23.57 4.89 -7.53
N ILE A 91 22.28 5.15 -7.35
CA ILE A 91 21.41 5.80 -8.33
C ILE A 91 21.85 7.25 -8.58
N GLU A 92 22.12 8.03 -7.53
CA GLU A 92 22.65 9.39 -7.67
C GLU A 92 23.95 9.41 -8.49
N ILE A 93 24.86 8.46 -8.23
CA ILE A 93 26.10 8.33 -9.01
C ILE A 93 25.77 8.01 -10.47
N VAL A 94 24.87 7.05 -10.71
CA VAL A 94 24.49 6.66 -12.08
C VAL A 94 23.86 7.81 -12.84
N TYR A 95 22.90 8.54 -12.26
CA TYR A 95 22.25 9.69 -12.89
C TYR A 95 23.18 10.89 -13.08
N LYS A 96 24.12 11.10 -12.15
CA LYS A 96 25.12 12.18 -12.25
C LYS A 96 26.02 12.04 -13.49
N TYR A 97 26.29 10.80 -13.91
CA TYR A 97 27.20 10.52 -15.02
C TYR A 97 26.50 10.01 -16.29
N SER A 98 25.23 9.60 -16.21
CA SER A 98 24.44 9.23 -17.38
C SER A 98 24.06 10.47 -18.20
N LYS A 99 24.32 10.44 -19.51
CA LYS A 99 23.74 11.44 -20.41
C LYS A 99 22.28 11.09 -20.68
N TYR A 100 21.45 12.11 -20.93
CA TYR A 100 20.08 11.89 -21.40
C TYR A 100 20.13 11.17 -22.75
N HIS A 101 19.53 9.99 -22.84
CA HIS A 101 19.43 9.21 -24.07
C HIS A 101 18.01 9.31 -24.62
N PRO A 102 17.81 9.79 -25.86
CA PRO A 102 16.47 9.92 -26.46
C PRO A 102 15.75 8.58 -26.68
N ASP A 103 16.48 7.45 -26.66
CA ASP A 103 15.95 6.09 -26.81
C ASP A 103 15.64 5.40 -25.46
N TYR A 104 15.36 6.17 -24.41
CA TYR A 104 15.04 5.65 -23.09
C TYR A 104 13.75 4.80 -23.14
N ASN A 105 13.90 3.48 -23.21
CA ASN A 105 12.79 2.54 -23.22
C ASN A 105 13.16 1.30 -22.38
N PRO A 106 12.77 1.28 -21.09
CA PRO A 106 13.09 0.17 -20.18
C PRO A 106 12.38 -1.13 -20.58
N VAL A 107 11.25 -1.07 -21.28
CA VAL A 107 10.51 -2.24 -21.79
C VAL A 107 11.36 -3.03 -22.77
N ARG A 108 12.12 -2.35 -23.65
CA ARG A 108 13.03 -3.03 -24.59
C ARG A 108 14.13 -3.81 -23.88
N ILE A 109 14.66 -3.28 -22.78
CA ILE A 109 15.68 -3.95 -21.96
C ILE A 109 15.07 -5.17 -21.27
N VAL A 110 13.90 -5.01 -20.64
CA VAL A 110 13.17 -6.12 -19.99
C VAL A 110 12.87 -7.23 -21.00
N SER A 111 12.31 -6.89 -22.16
CA SER A 111 12.03 -7.84 -23.25
C SER A 111 13.29 -8.58 -23.70
N LEU A 112 14.42 -7.89 -23.82
CA LEU A 112 15.69 -8.48 -24.25
C LEU A 112 16.27 -9.42 -23.18
N LEU A 113 16.18 -9.08 -21.90
CA LEU A 113 16.62 -9.93 -20.80
C LEU A 113 15.77 -11.21 -20.71
N LEU A 114 14.45 -11.09 -20.82
CA LEU A 114 13.52 -12.22 -20.81
C LEU A 114 13.78 -13.16 -22.00
N LYS A 115 13.94 -12.63 -23.21
CA LYS A 115 14.30 -13.41 -24.41
C LYS A 115 15.65 -14.10 -24.30
N SER A 116 16.57 -13.51 -23.55
CA SER A 116 17.90 -14.09 -23.28
C SER A 116 17.88 -15.13 -22.16
N GLY A 117 16.73 -15.42 -21.54
CA GLY A 117 16.56 -16.48 -20.54
C GLY A 117 16.58 -16.02 -19.08
N ALA A 118 16.40 -14.73 -18.80
CA ALA A 118 16.20 -14.27 -17.42
C ALA A 118 14.89 -14.82 -16.83
N ASP A 119 14.94 -15.36 -15.61
CA ASP A 119 13.73 -15.85 -14.92
C ASP A 119 12.93 -14.65 -14.35
N PRO A 120 11.68 -14.43 -14.81
CA PRO A 120 10.82 -13.35 -14.32
C PRO A 120 10.33 -13.52 -12.88
N ASN A 121 10.59 -14.67 -12.25
CA ASN A 121 10.09 -15.02 -10.91
C ASN A 121 11.17 -14.96 -9.84
N GLU A 122 12.44 -14.71 -10.22
CA GLU A 122 13.51 -14.58 -9.25
C GLU A 122 13.32 -13.36 -8.35
N SER A 123 13.31 -13.60 -7.05
CA SER A 123 13.19 -12.54 -6.05
C SER A 123 14.55 -12.18 -5.43
N ASN A 124 14.62 -10.94 -4.93
CA ASN A 124 15.71 -10.49 -4.06
C ASN A 124 15.54 -10.97 -2.60
N MET A 125 16.43 -10.55 -1.70
CA MET A 125 16.38 -10.94 -0.28
C MET A 125 15.11 -10.48 0.46
N PHE A 126 14.40 -9.49 -0.09
CA PHE A 126 13.13 -8.99 0.45
C PHE A 126 11.92 -9.74 -0.11
N GLY A 127 12.12 -10.68 -1.02
CA GLY A 127 11.06 -11.39 -1.73
C GLY A 127 10.43 -10.57 -2.87
N THR A 128 11.00 -9.42 -3.23
CA THR A 128 10.51 -8.60 -4.34
C THR A 128 10.85 -9.23 -5.68
N THR A 129 9.84 -9.43 -6.53
CA THR A 129 9.98 -9.96 -7.90
C THR A 129 9.99 -8.82 -8.95
N PRO A 130 10.46 -9.07 -10.18
CA PRO A 130 10.36 -8.11 -11.29
C PRO A 130 8.94 -7.55 -11.48
N LEU A 131 7.93 -8.41 -11.36
CA LEU A 131 6.53 -8.00 -11.49
C LEU A 131 6.07 -7.09 -10.34
N MET A 132 6.48 -7.36 -9.10
CA MET A 132 6.20 -6.48 -7.97
C MET A 132 6.89 -5.12 -8.12
N ALA A 133 8.15 -5.11 -8.56
CA ALA A 133 8.91 -3.90 -8.83
C ALA A 133 8.21 -3.05 -9.91
N ALA A 134 7.85 -3.65 -11.05
CA ALA A 134 7.17 -2.96 -12.13
C ALA A 134 5.79 -2.41 -11.73
N ALA A 135 5.03 -3.20 -10.94
CA ALA A 135 3.74 -2.78 -10.41
C ALA A 135 3.85 -1.60 -9.42
N SER A 136 4.86 -1.64 -8.54
CA SER A 136 5.18 -0.53 -7.65
C SER A 136 5.47 0.75 -8.45
N MET A 137 6.14 0.60 -9.60
CA MET A 137 6.57 1.69 -10.50
C MET A 137 5.51 2.28 -11.38
N ALA A 138 4.29 1.76 -11.35
CA ALA A 138 3.26 2.17 -12.29
C ALA A 138 3.69 2.05 -13.76
N ASN A 139 4.60 1.11 -14.07
CA ASN A 139 5.04 0.87 -15.43
C ASN A 139 4.23 -0.27 -16.06
N TYR A 140 3.06 0.07 -16.60
CA TYR A 140 2.14 -0.88 -17.20
C TYR A 140 2.78 -1.67 -18.35
N GLU A 141 3.59 -1.02 -19.19
CA GLU A 141 4.24 -1.67 -20.33
C GLU A 141 5.21 -2.78 -19.90
N ILE A 142 6.01 -2.54 -18.85
CA ILE A 142 6.89 -3.56 -18.27
C ILE A 142 6.07 -4.70 -17.66
N VAL A 143 4.97 -4.38 -16.96
CA VAL A 143 4.10 -5.41 -16.39
C VAL A 143 3.54 -6.31 -17.49
N GLN A 144 3.02 -5.74 -18.58
CA GLN A 144 2.52 -6.53 -19.72
C GLN A 144 3.61 -7.43 -20.30
N GLU A 145 4.82 -6.91 -20.49
CA GLU A 145 5.95 -7.69 -20.99
C GLU A 145 6.32 -8.87 -20.07
N LEU A 146 6.32 -8.64 -18.75
CA LEU A 146 6.57 -9.67 -17.73
C LEU A 146 5.47 -10.74 -17.72
N LEU A 147 4.21 -10.33 -17.78
CA LEU A 147 3.06 -11.24 -17.83
C LEU A 147 3.08 -12.11 -19.09
N ASN A 148 3.44 -11.54 -20.24
CA ASN A 148 3.64 -12.28 -21.50
C ASN A 148 4.71 -13.37 -21.39
N HIS A 149 5.67 -13.23 -20.48
CA HIS A 149 6.74 -14.19 -20.22
C HIS A 149 6.48 -15.08 -18.99
N ARG A 150 5.20 -15.25 -18.61
CA ARG A 150 4.75 -16.17 -17.54
C ARG A 150 5.26 -15.81 -16.14
N SER A 151 5.35 -14.52 -15.82
CA SER A 151 5.52 -14.09 -14.43
C SER A 151 4.41 -14.64 -13.53
N ALA A 152 4.81 -15.16 -12.37
CA ALA A 152 3.92 -15.57 -11.30
C ALA A 152 3.34 -14.33 -10.61
N ILE A 153 2.03 -14.18 -10.72
CA ILE A 153 1.25 -13.07 -10.14
C ILE A 153 0.98 -13.24 -8.63
N ASP A 154 1.41 -14.36 -8.05
CA ASP A 154 1.06 -14.84 -6.71
C ASP A 154 2.18 -14.79 -5.68
N LEU A 155 3.40 -14.56 -6.14
CA LEU A 155 4.55 -14.50 -5.25
C LEU A 155 4.33 -13.39 -4.21
N ARG A 156 4.87 -13.63 -3.02
CA ARG A 156 4.76 -12.73 -1.87
C ARG A 156 6.14 -12.27 -1.43
N ASP A 157 6.26 -10.98 -1.15
CA ASP A 157 7.43 -10.46 -0.49
C ASP A 157 7.46 -10.82 1.01
N THR A 158 8.52 -10.43 1.70
CA THR A 158 8.69 -10.62 3.15
C THR A 158 7.63 -9.93 4.01
N GLU A 159 6.91 -8.94 3.47
CA GLU A 159 5.78 -8.28 4.12
C GLU A 159 4.43 -8.94 3.78
N GLY A 160 4.42 -9.92 2.87
CA GLY A 160 3.23 -10.61 2.37
C GLY A 160 2.54 -9.92 1.19
N LYS A 161 3.13 -8.85 0.63
CA LYS A 161 2.59 -8.09 -0.51
C LYS A 161 2.82 -8.83 -1.83
N THR A 162 1.88 -8.67 -2.75
CA THR A 162 1.93 -9.21 -4.12
C THR A 162 2.06 -8.08 -5.14
N ALA A 163 2.29 -8.40 -6.42
CA ALA A 163 2.29 -7.41 -7.49
C ALA A 163 0.94 -6.65 -7.56
N LEU A 164 -0.19 -7.31 -7.30
CA LEU A 164 -1.50 -6.66 -7.20
C LEU A 164 -1.56 -5.68 -6.02
N THR A 165 -0.99 -6.05 -4.87
CA THR A 165 -0.91 -5.16 -3.71
C THR A 165 -0.15 -3.88 -4.06
N TYR A 166 0.96 -3.99 -4.81
CA TYR A 166 1.70 -2.84 -5.30
C TYR A 166 0.92 -2.03 -6.36
N ALA A 167 0.24 -2.69 -7.30
CA ALA A 167 -0.61 -2.03 -8.29
C ALA A 167 -1.73 -1.20 -7.65
N VAL A 168 -2.35 -1.72 -6.60
CA VAL A 168 -3.39 -1.02 -5.83
C VAL A 168 -2.79 0.16 -5.05
N ILE A 169 -1.65 -0.02 -4.39
CA ILE A 169 -0.96 1.08 -3.67
C ILE A 169 -0.58 2.20 -4.64
N SER A 170 -0.13 1.85 -5.85
CA SER A 170 0.27 2.78 -6.90
C SER A 170 -0.90 3.28 -7.76
N THR A 171 -2.13 2.84 -7.49
CA THR A 171 -3.40 3.33 -8.07
C THR A 171 -3.47 3.29 -9.60
N ILE A 172 -3.14 2.16 -10.23
CA ILE A 172 -3.15 2.02 -11.70
C ILE A 172 -4.33 1.15 -12.14
N GLU A 173 -5.40 1.78 -12.64
CA GLU A 173 -6.65 1.10 -13.05
C GLU A 173 -6.39 -0.01 -14.08
N GLU A 174 -5.68 0.29 -15.16
CA GLU A 174 -5.41 -0.64 -16.28
C GLU A 174 -4.61 -1.87 -15.85
N LEU A 175 -3.71 -1.70 -14.87
CA LEU A 175 -2.92 -2.78 -14.29
C LEU A 175 -3.75 -3.64 -13.35
N ILE A 176 -4.64 -3.02 -12.57
CA ILE A 176 -5.56 -3.71 -11.68
C ILE A 176 -6.52 -4.57 -12.51
N ASP A 177 -7.12 -4.00 -13.56
CA ASP A 177 -7.99 -4.72 -14.47
C ASP A 177 -7.26 -5.87 -15.17
N SER A 178 -6.04 -5.64 -15.67
CA SER A 178 -5.24 -6.69 -16.32
C SER A 178 -4.86 -7.84 -15.37
N LEU A 179 -4.41 -7.51 -14.15
CA LEU A 179 -4.03 -8.51 -13.16
C LEU A 179 -5.25 -9.29 -12.64
N ILE A 180 -6.41 -8.64 -12.52
CA ILE A 180 -7.67 -9.30 -12.16
C ILE A 180 -8.13 -10.21 -13.31
N HIS A 181 -8.16 -9.72 -14.56
CA HIS A 181 -8.56 -10.50 -15.73
C HIS A 181 -7.68 -11.73 -15.98
N LEU A 182 -6.35 -11.59 -15.92
CA LEU A 182 -5.41 -12.70 -16.11
C LEU A 182 -5.55 -13.77 -15.02
N ARG A 183 -5.95 -13.38 -13.82
CA ARG A 183 -6.17 -14.30 -12.70
C ARG A 183 -7.52 -15.01 -12.76
N LEU A 184 -8.57 -14.36 -13.28
CA LEU A 184 -9.88 -14.97 -13.51
C LEU A 184 -9.81 -16.13 -14.53
N VAL A 185 -8.85 -16.10 -15.46
CA VAL A 185 -8.60 -17.18 -16.41
C VAL A 185 -7.71 -18.28 -15.81
N SER A 186 -6.84 -17.92 -14.86
CA SER A 186 -5.99 -18.87 -14.12
C SER A 186 -6.74 -19.51 -12.96
N SER A 187 -7.45 -20.60 -13.23
CA SER A 187 -8.25 -21.43 -12.28
C SER A 187 -7.55 -21.91 -10.99
N THR A 188 -6.30 -21.53 -10.74
CA THR A 188 -5.44 -22.04 -9.66
C THR A 188 -5.46 -21.20 -8.39
N VAL A 189 -6.05 -20.00 -8.40
CA VAL A 189 -5.88 -19.06 -7.28
C VAL A 189 -7.21 -18.42 -6.89
N LYS A 190 -7.63 -18.68 -5.65
CA LYS A 190 -8.77 -17.99 -5.05
C LYS A 190 -8.35 -16.56 -4.68
N LEU A 191 -9.19 -15.58 -5.00
CA LEU A 191 -9.00 -14.17 -4.63
C LEU A 191 -9.08 -13.89 -3.11
N THR A 192 -9.16 -14.94 -2.29
CA THR A 192 -9.49 -14.92 -0.87
C THR A 192 -8.43 -14.28 0.03
N ASP A 193 -7.28 -13.83 -0.49
CA ASP A 193 -6.18 -13.33 0.35
C ASP A 193 -5.90 -11.81 0.18
N PHE A 194 -6.67 -11.10 -0.67
CA PHE A 194 -6.19 -9.83 -1.25
C PHE A 194 -6.68 -8.56 -0.58
N LEU A 195 -7.84 -8.51 0.08
CA LEU A 195 -8.29 -7.28 0.71
C LEU A 195 -7.71 -7.20 2.13
N THR A 196 -6.51 -6.64 2.27
CA THR A 196 -5.97 -6.39 3.61
C THR A 196 -6.42 -5.02 4.12
N PRO A 197 -6.75 -4.88 5.42
CA PRO A 197 -7.10 -3.58 5.99
C PRO A 197 -5.96 -2.53 5.87
N ALA A 198 -4.72 -3.00 5.72
CA ALA A 198 -3.56 -2.15 5.44
C ALA A 198 -3.60 -1.48 4.06
N MET A 199 -4.23 -2.10 3.05
CA MET A 199 -4.41 -1.53 1.71
C MET A 199 -5.35 -0.32 1.73
N LEU A 200 -6.47 -0.40 2.46
CA LEU A 200 -7.38 0.74 2.60
C LEU A 200 -6.78 1.91 3.41
N ALA A 201 -5.94 1.58 4.39
CA ALA A 201 -5.37 2.56 5.32
C ALA A 201 -4.27 3.45 4.72
N ARG A 202 -3.60 3.00 3.65
CA ARG A 202 -2.40 3.64 3.09
C ARG A 202 -2.68 4.47 1.83
N LEU A 203 -3.90 4.41 1.29
CA LEU A 203 -4.30 5.19 0.12
C LEU A 203 -4.57 6.63 0.53
N LYS A 204 -3.91 7.58 -0.15
CA LYS A 204 -4.01 9.01 0.18
C LYS A 204 -5.37 9.59 -0.25
N PRO A 205 -5.90 10.63 0.44
CA PRO A 205 -7.22 11.22 0.15
C PRO A 205 -7.41 11.78 -1.26
N GLN A 206 -6.34 12.10 -1.99
CA GLN A 206 -6.44 12.60 -3.36
C GLN A 206 -6.89 11.54 -4.41
N PHE A 207 -7.00 10.26 -4.04
CA PHE A 207 -7.33 9.16 -4.96
C PHE A 207 -8.60 8.37 -4.55
N GLU A 208 -9.54 9.03 -3.85
CA GLU A 208 -10.77 8.41 -3.32
C GLU A 208 -11.70 7.79 -4.38
N PRO A 209 -11.88 8.35 -5.60
CA PRO A 209 -12.66 7.71 -6.67
C PRO A 209 -12.02 6.40 -7.18
N GLN A 210 -10.69 6.37 -7.33
CA GLN A 210 -9.96 5.18 -7.76
C GLN A 210 -10.02 4.08 -6.69
N LYS A 211 -10.06 4.47 -5.41
CA LYS A 211 -10.19 3.57 -4.26
C LYS A 211 -11.54 2.82 -4.25
N GLU A 212 -12.63 3.45 -4.65
CA GLU A 212 -13.94 2.80 -4.80
C GLU A 212 -13.93 1.73 -5.89
N LEU A 213 -13.40 2.06 -7.08
CA LEU A 213 -13.30 1.12 -8.20
C LEU A 213 -12.44 -0.10 -7.85
N CYS A 214 -11.28 0.12 -7.23
CA CYS A 214 -10.39 -0.97 -6.80
C CYS A 214 -11.07 -1.93 -5.81
N VAL A 215 -11.74 -1.38 -4.78
CA VAL A 215 -12.44 -2.20 -3.79
C VAL A 215 -13.59 -2.96 -4.41
N SER A 216 -14.37 -2.30 -5.29
CA SER A 216 -15.47 -2.93 -6.04
C SER A 216 -14.97 -4.10 -6.89
N CYS A 217 -13.89 -3.92 -7.64
CA CYS A 217 -13.32 -4.96 -8.48
C CYS A 217 -12.77 -6.14 -7.65
N LEU A 218 -12.10 -5.87 -6.53
CA LEU A 218 -11.59 -6.91 -5.63
C LEU A 218 -12.72 -7.72 -4.98
N LEU A 219 -13.78 -7.06 -4.51
CA LEU A 219 -14.92 -7.72 -3.87
C LEU A 219 -15.76 -8.53 -4.87
N THR A 220 -16.06 -7.96 -6.05
CA THR A 220 -16.76 -8.66 -7.15
C THR A 220 -15.99 -9.91 -7.58
N SER A 221 -14.66 -9.87 -7.45
CA SER A 221 -13.77 -10.97 -7.79
C SER A 221 -13.59 -11.99 -6.65
N GLY A 222 -14.28 -11.84 -5.52
CA GLY A 222 -14.30 -12.81 -4.42
C GLY A 222 -13.22 -12.63 -3.36
N ALA A 223 -12.72 -11.40 -3.15
CA ALA A 223 -11.86 -11.09 -2.02
C ALA A 223 -12.54 -11.40 -0.68
N ASP A 224 -11.79 -12.00 0.25
CA ASP A 224 -12.34 -12.32 1.57
C ASP A 224 -12.40 -11.05 2.44
N ILE A 225 -13.62 -10.60 2.70
CA ILE A 225 -13.91 -9.43 3.52
C ILE A 225 -13.68 -9.66 5.02
N ARG A 226 -13.48 -10.93 5.44
CA ARG A 226 -13.29 -11.33 6.83
C ARG A 226 -11.84 -11.21 7.30
N ILE A 227 -10.91 -10.90 6.40
CA ILE A 227 -9.49 -10.74 6.74
C ILE A 227 -9.31 -9.57 7.72
N LYS A 228 -8.50 -9.81 8.75
CA LYS A 228 -8.11 -8.81 9.75
C LYS A 228 -6.61 -8.53 9.68
N ASP A 229 -6.20 -7.34 10.09
CA ASP A 229 -4.78 -6.98 10.16
C ASP A 229 -4.08 -7.65 11.36
N LYS A 230 -2.77 -7.41 11.52
CA LYS A 230 -1.99 -7.94 12.67
C LYS A 230 -2.52 -7.48 14.04
N LYS A 231 -3.34 -6.42 14.09
CA LYS A 231 -3.98 -5.90 15.30
C LYS A 231 -5.41 -6.43 15.47
N GLY A 232 -5.89 -7.30 14.57
CA GLY A 232 -7.23 -7.84 14.58
C GLY A 232 -8.29 -6.82 14.15
N ILE A 233 -7.94 -5.80 13.37
CA ILE A 233 -8.86 -4.78 12.87
C ILE A 233 -9.37 -5.21 11.49
N SER A 234 -10.68 -5.11 11.27
CA SER A 234 -11.31 -5.44 9.98
C SER A 234 -11.17 -4.34 8.95
N ILE A 235 -11.36 -4.74 7.69
CA ILE A 235 -11.36 -3.87 6.51
C ILE A 235 -12.41 -2.77 6.66
N LEU A 236 -13.62 -3.12 7.11
CA LEU A 236 -14.70 -2.17 7.36
C LEU A 236 -14.31 -1.13 8.41
N THR A 237 -13.64 -1.54 9.49
CA THR A 237 -13.17 -0.62 10.54
C THR A 237 -12.11 0.33 10.01
N HIS A 238 -11.21 -0.13 9.13
CA HIS A 238 -10.24 0.73 8.47
C HIS A 238 -10.90 1.72 7.51
N ALA A 239 -11.87 1.28 6.70
CA ALA A 239 -12.62 2.15 5.80
C ALA A 239 -13.33 3.27 6.58
N ALA A 240 -14.03 2.91 7.64
CA ALA A 240 -14.72 3.85 8.52
C ALA A 240 -13.77 4.85 9.19
N ARG A 241 -12.57 4.42 9.59
CA ARG A 241 -11.53 5.31 10.13
C ARG A 241 -11.02 6.33 9.12
N THR A 242 -10.92 5.94 7.84
CA THR A 242 -10.38 6.81 6.78
C THR A 242 -11.39 7.79 6.19
N GLY A 243 -12.69 7.61 6.42
CA GLY A 243 -13.70 8.55 5.91
C GLY A 243 -14.19 8.28 4.49
N ASN A 244 -14.00 7.07 3.94
CA ASN A 244 -14.54 6.73 2.62
C ASN A 244 -15.90 6.02 2.73
N LEU A 245 -16.98 6.77 2.60
CA LEU A 245 -18.36 6.25 2.63
C LEU A 245 -18.65 5.26 1.50
N ALA A 246 -18.16 5.49 0.30
CA ALA A 246 -18.43 4.63 -0.85
C ALA A 246 -17.87 3.22 -0.63
N VAL A 247 -16.63 3.12 -0.12
CA VAL A 247 -16.01 1.85 0.27
C VAL A 247 -16.76 1.20 1.42
N VAL A 248 -17.21 1.97 2.42
CA VAL A 248 -18.02 1.42 3.53
C VAL A 248 -19.32 0.81 3.00
N LYS A 249 -20.04 1.52 2.11
CA LYS A 249 -21.26 1.01 1.48
C LYS A 249 -20.99 -0.29 0.73
N ASN A 250 -19.98 -0.27 -0.14
CA ASN A 250 -19.61 -1.43 -0.94
C ASN A 250 -19.23 -2.66 -0.09
N LEU A 251 -18.48 -2.46 0.99
CA LEU A 251 -18.13 -3.53 1.93
C LEU A 251 -19.37 -4.12 2.61
N VAL A 252 -20.30 -3.28 3.08
CA VAL A 252 -21.54 -3.74 3.71
C VAL A 252 -22.44 -4.46 2.70
N ASP A 253 -22.55 -3.95 1.48
CA ASP A 253 -23.31 -4.58 0.39
C ASP A 253 -22.73 -5.97 0.02
N HIS A 254 -21.43 -6.17 0.22
CA HIS A 254 -20.75 -7.47 0.10
C HIS A 254 -20.67 -8.26 1.42
N ASN A 255 -21.59 -8.01 2.36
CA ASN A 255 -21.76 -8.72 3.64
C ASN A 255 -20.61 -8.56 4.64
N ALA A 256 -19.95 -7.39 4.70
CA ALA A 256 -19.11 -7.05 5.85
C ALA A 256 -19.94 -7.05 7.14
N ASP A 257 -19.42 -7.68 8.20
CA ASP A 257 -20.06 -7.64 9.51
C ASP A 257 -19.89 -6.26 10.16
N VAL A 258 -20.99 -5.51 10.25
CA VAL A 258 -21.06 -4.18 10.89
C VAL A 258 -20.80 -4.23 12.40
N HIS A 259 -20.92 -5.41 13.02
CA HIS A 259 -20.69 -5.63 14.44
C HIS A 259 -19.29 -6.16 14.76
N ASP A 260 -18.45 -6.37 13.75
CA ASP A 260 -17.12 -6.91 13.98
C ASP A 260 -16.29 -6.02 14.90
N LYS A 261 -15.60 -6.65 15.87
CA LYS A 261 -14.82 -5.95 16.89
C LYS A 261 -13.37 -6.43 16.87
N SER A 262 -12.44 -5.49 16.98
CA SER A 262 -11.03 -5.80 17.24
C SER A 262 -10.82 -6.33 18.66
N PRO A 263 -9.64 -6.91 19.00
CA PRO A 263 -9.30 -7.31 20.38
C PRO A 263 -9.38 -6.19 21.42
N ARG A 264 -9.41 -4.91 20.99
CA ARG A 264 -9.61 -3.75 21.87
C ARG A 264 -11.07 -3.31 22.01
N GLY A 265 -12.00 -3.97 21.32
CA GLY A 265 -13.41 -3.60 21.23
C GLY A 265 -13.74 -2.57 20.14
N ILE A 266 -12.74 -2.12 19.36
CA ILE A 266 -12.96 -1.12 18.29
C ILE A 266 -13.85 -1.71 17.20
N THR A 267 -14.96 -1.02 16.90
CA THR A 267 -15.88 -1.32 15.78
C THR A 267 -15.77 -0.26 14.69
N ALA A 268 -16.40 -0.50 13.53
CA ALA A 268 -16.50 0.49 12.47
C ALA A 268 -17.21 1.77 12.93
N LEU A 269 -18.29 1.67 13.70
CA LEU A 269 -18.99 2.83 14.24
C LEU A 269 -18.10 3.65 15.19
N TYR A 270 -17.38 2.99 16.10
CA TYR A 270 -16.42 3.67 16.97
C TYR A 270 -15.34 4.40 16.16
N ALA A 271 -14.80 3.75 15.12
CA ALA A 271 -13.78 4.34 14.26
C ALA A 271 -14.29 5.55 13.45
N ALA A 272 -15.55 5.55 13.01
CA ALA A 272 -16.17 6.71 12.38
C ALA A 272 -16.38 7.84 13.41
N ALA A 273 -16.87 7.52 14.61
CA ALA A 273 -17.16 8.48 15.67
C ALA A 273 -15.91 9.24 16.15
N ILE A 274 -14.81 8.52 16.40
CA ILE A 274 -13.56 9.16 16.85
C ILE A 274 -12.95 10.09 15.79
N ASN A 275 -13.21 9.87 14.49
CA ASN A 275 -12.68 10.72 13.41
C ASN A 275 -13.71 11.73 12.87
N GLY A 276 -14.94 11.76 13.39
CA GLY A 276 -15.98 12.72 12.96
C GLY A 276 -16.64 12.41 11.62
N HIS A 277 -16.55 11.18 11.09
CA HIS A 277 -17.16 10.80 9.80
C HIS A 277 -18.66 10.51 9.95
N THR A 278 -19.46 11.57 10.03
CA THR A 278 -20.89 11.54 10.37
C THR A 278 -21.75 10.78 9.37
N ASP A 279 -21.48 10.93 8.08
CA ASP A 279 -22.14 10.23 6.98
C ASP A 279 -21.94 8.71 7.07
N ILE A 280 -20.74 8.27 7.43
CA ILE A 280 -20.40 6.86 7.68
C ILE A 280 -21.11 6.34 8.93
N ALA A 281 -21.08 7.09 10.03
CA ALA A 281 -21.77 6.69 11.26
C ALA A 281 -23.28 6.55 11.04
N GLU A 282 -23.90 7.50 10.33
CA GLU A 282 -25.31 7.47 9.97
C GLU A 282 -25.64 6.22 9.14
N TYR A 283 -24.83 5.94 8.12
CA TYR A 283 -24.99 4.74 7.31
C TYR A 283 -24.86 3.45 8.14
N LEU A 284 -23.82 3.32 8.96
CA LEU A 284 -23.60 2.12 9.78
C LEU A 284 -24.74 1.89 10.79
N ILE A 285 -25.26 2.94 11.42
CA ILE A 285 -26.41 2.84 12.33
C ILE A 285 -27.66 2.39 11.55
N ASN A 286 -27.88 2.90 10.34
CA ASN A 286 -29.00 2.46 9.49
C ASN A 286 -28.87 0.98 9.08
N GLN A 287 -27.64 0.46 9.02
CA GLN A 287 -27.34 -0.96 8.77
C GLN A 287 -27.37 -1.81 10.05
N GLY A 288 -27.77 -1.24 11.19
CA GLY A 288 -27.98 -1.95 12.45
C GLY A 288 -26.78 -1.93 13.40
N ALA A 289 -25.73 -1.14 13.15
CA ALA A 289 -24.60 -1.05 14.06
C ALA A 289 -25.03 -0.67 15.49
N GLU A 290 -24.49 -1.37 16.47
CA GLU A 290 -24.77 -1.14 17.90
C GLU A 290 -24.18 0.21 18.34
N ILE A 291 -25.04 1.14 18.77
CA ILE A 291 -24.67 2.54 19.07
C ILE A 291 -23.79 2.62 20.33
N ASP A 292 -24.13 1.85 21.36
CA ASP A 292 -23.46 1.89 22.67
C ASP A 292 -22.36 0.81 22.81
N VAL A 293 -21.68 0.46 21.71
CA VAL A 293 -20.51 -0.43 21.74
C VAL A 293 -19.48 0.07 22.75
N ARG A 294 -18.83 -0.85 23.45
CA ARG A 294 -17.81 -0.51 24.46
C ARG A 294 -16.45 -1.07 24.06
N LEU A 295 -15.43 -0.22 24.19
CA LEU A 295 -14.04 -0.67 24.24
C LEU A 295 -13.78 -1.45 25.55
N ASN A 296 -12.61 -2.09 25.63
CA ASN A 296 -12.21 -2.85 26.82
C ASN A 296 -12.13 -2.02 28.11
N ASP A 297 -12.00 -0.70 28.01
CA ASP A 297 -12.01 0.25 29.13
C ASP A 297 -13.38 0.94 29.35
N GLY A 298 -14.41 0.48 28.63
CA GLY A 298 -15.79 0.95 28.73
C GLY A 298 -16.10 2.21 27.92
N GLU A 299 -15.16 2.71 27.11
CA GLU A 299 -15.40 3.88 26.26
C GLU A 299 -16.41 3.58 25.13
N THR A 300 -17.33 4.53 24.88
CA THR A 300 -18.37 4.43 23.84
C THR A 300 -18.10 5.36 22.64
N PRO A 301 -18.75 5.17 21.48
CA PRO A 301 -18.64 6.09 20.34
C PRO A 301 -18.99 7.53 20.70
N LEU A 302 -20.01 7.74 21.54
CA LEU A 302 -20.40 9.07 22.02
C LEU A 302 -19.27 9.73 22.82
N MET A 303 -18.64 8.99 23.73
CA MET A 303 -17.50 9.49 24.49
C MET A 303 -16.35 9.90 23.56
N ALA A 304 -16.02 9.07 22.57
CA ALA A 304 -14.96 9.38 21.61
C ALA A 304 -15.26 10.63 20.76
N ALA A 305 -16.51 10.78 20.28
CA ALA A 305 -16.95 11.97 19.54
C ALA A 305 -16.86 13.24 20.39
N VAL A 306 -17.29 13.16 21.65
CA VAL A 306 -17.18 14.27 22.61
C VAL A 306 -15.72 14.60 22.90
N TRP A 307 -14.87 13.60 23.13
CA TRP A 307 -13.44 13.81 23.39
C TRP A 307 -12.78 14.59 22.25
N ASN A 308 -13.19 14.37 21.00
CA ASN A 308 -12.61 15.04 19.84
C ASN A 308 -13.39 16.27 19.36
N GLY A 309 -14.38 16.74 20.12
CA GLY A 309 -15.11 17.98 19.80
C GLY A 309 -15.95 17.90 18.52
N GLN A 310 -16.42 16.71 18.14
CA GLN A 310 -17.14 16.46 16.89
C GLN A 310 -18.65 16.73 17.05
N VAL A 311 -19.05 18.00 16.96
CA VAL A 311 -20.44 18.47 17.24
C VAL A 311 -21.49 17.67 16.46
N ASP A 312 -21.36 17.60 15.13
CA ASP A 312 -22.33 16.91 14.26
C ASP A 312 -22.43 15.40 14.57
N MET A 313 -21.31 14.79 14.98
CA MET A 313 -21.29 13.38 15.39
C MET A 313 -21.99 13.16 16.72
N VAL A 314 -21.79 14.06 17.69
CA VAL A 314 -22.51 14.04 18.96
C VAL A 314 -24.00 14.20 18.74
N GLU A 315 -24.42 15.12 17.87
CA GLU A 315 -25.82 15.34 17.52
C GLU A 315 -26.46 14.09 16.95
N LEU A 316 -25.79 13.51 15.95
CA LEU A 316 -26.24 12.27 15.32
C LEU A 316 -26.40 11.16 16.36
N LEU A 317 -25.38 10.91 17.19
CA LEU A 317 -25.43 9.82 18.17
C LEU A 317 -26.54 10.00 19.21
N ILE A 318 -26.72 11.21 19.75
CA ILE A 318 -27.82 11.51 20.69
C ILE A 318 -29.17 11.31 20.01
N LYS A 319 -29.35 11.83 18.78
CA LYS A 319 -30.60 11.69 18.02
C LYS A 319 -30.92 10.24 17.70
N ARG A 320 -29.91 9.38 17.55
CA ARG A 320 -30.08 7.94 17.34
C ARG A 320 -30.23 7.15 18.65
N GLY A 321 -30.23 7.81 19.80
CA GLY A 321 -30.51 7.19 21.10
C GLY A 321 -29.29 6.65 21.84
N ALA A 322 -28.09 7.20 21.60
CA ALA A 322 -26.90 6.87 22.38
C ALA A 322 -27.11 7.14 23.88
N ASN A 323 -26.60 6.24 24.72
CA ASN A 323 -26.71 6.39 26.17
C ASN A 323 -25.76 7.49 26.69
N VAL A 324 -26.32 8.66 26.96
CA VAL A 324 -25.58 9.82 27.50
C VAL A 324 -25.06 9.61 28.92
N HIS A 325 -25.58 8.62 29.66
CA HIS A 325 -25.15 8.25 31.00
C HIS A 325 -24.09 7.14 31.03
N ALA A 326 -23.60 6.70 29.86
CA ALA A 326 -22.53 5.72 29.81
C ALA A 326 -21.31 6.22 30.60
N ARG A 327 -20.67 5.30 31.33
CA ARG A 327 -19.47 5.58 32.12
C ARG A 327 -18.38 4.57 31.79
N LYS A 328 -17.12 5.02 31.78
CA LYS A 328 -15.97 4.11 31.65
C LYS A 328 -15.94 3.16 32.83
N VAL A 329 -15.68 1.90 32.51
CA VAL A 329 -15.53 0.82 33.47
C VAL A 329 -14.12 0.28 33.27
N THR A 330 -13.18 0.75 34.10
CA THR A 330 -11.85 0.16 34.10
C THR A 330 -11.81 -1.02 35.08
N PRO A 331 -11.02 -2.08 34.80
CA PRO A 331 -10.89 -3.22 35.72
C PRO A 331 -10.43 -2.85 37.12
N TYR A 332 -9.80 -1.67 37.29
CA TYR A 332 -9.16 -1.26 38.54
C TYR A 332 -10.02 -0.27 39.34
N LYS A 333 -10.93 0.49 38.70
CA LYS A 333 -11.90 1.39 39.37
C LYS A 333 -12.94 1.94 38.39
N PRO A 334 -14.21 2.16 38.78
CA PRO A 334 -15.09 3.08 38.07
C PRO A 334 -14.46 4.48 38.13
N SER A 335 -13.95 4.99 37.00
CA SER A 335 -13.34 6.33 36.97
C SER A 335 -14.40 7.44 37.11
N GLY A 336 -15.68 7.10 36.91
CA GLY A 336 -16.78 8.07 36.87
C GLY A 336 -16.81 8.88 35.57
N GLU A 337 -15.84 8.66 34.68
CA GLU A 337 -15.70 9.35 33.40
C GLU A 337 -16.90 9.05 32.50
N SER A 338 -17.64 10.11 32.15
CA SER A 338 -18.75 10.13 31.21
C SER A 338 -18.47 11.14 30.10
N SER A 339 -19.28 11.10 29.05
CA SER A 339 -19.27 12.11 27.98
C SER A 339 -19.35 13.54 28.54
N LEU A 340 -20.20 13.78 29.56
CA LEU A 340 -20.32 15.09 30.21
C LEU A 340 -19.04 15.52 30.94
N VAL A 341 -18.42 14.61 31.69
CA VAL A 341 -17.15 14.88 32.39
C VAL A 341 -16.04 15.24 31.40
N TRP A 342 -16.00 14.56 30.25
CA TRP A 342 -15.03 14.82 29.21
C TRP A 342 -15.26 16.15 28.49
N ALA A 343 -16.50 16.50 28.19
CA ALA A 343 -16.86 17.80 27.62
C ALA A 343 -16.38 18.95 28.55
N VAL A 344 -16.64 18.84 29.86
CA VAL A 344 -16.20 19.85 30.84
C VAL A 344 -14.67 19.92 30.95
N HIS A 345 -13.99 18.78 30.98
CA HIS A 345 -12.53 18.74 31.08
C HIS A 345 -11.85 19.37 29.85
N ARG A 346 -12.32 19.05 28.64
CA ARG A 346 -11.81 19.62 27.40
C ARG A 346 -12.16 21.09 27.25
N HIS A 347 -13.37 21.51 27.58
CA HIS A 347 -13.77 22.92 27.58
C HIS A 347 -12.80 23.80 28.41
N ARG A 348 -12.43 23.33 29.62
CA ARG A 348 -11.47 24.04 30.48
C ARG A 348 -10.07 24.18 29.89
N ASN A 349 -9.64 23.21 29.08
CA ASN A 349 -8.27 23.14 28.56
C ASN A 349 -8.12 23.76 27.17
N GLU A 350 -9.12 23.62 26.30
CA GLU A 350 -9.02 23.95 24.87
C GLU A 350 -9.76 25.25 24.47
N LYS A 351 -10.67 25.77 25.31
CA LYS A 351 -11.47 26.99 25.03
C LYS A 351 -12.10 27.01 23.62
N SER A 352 -12.58 25.87 23.14
CA SER A 352 -13.27 25.77 21.85
C SER A 352 -14.78 25.88 22.04
N GLU A 353 -15.43 26.68 21.19
CA GLU A 353 -16.90 26.85 21.15
C GLU A 353 -17.64 25.52 20.93
N ASN A 354 -16.99 24.52 20.31
CA ASN A 354 -17.58 23.20 20.09
C ASN A 354 -17.96 22.53 21.42
N TYR A 355 -17.18 22.71 22.48
CA TYR A 355 -17.48 22.06 23.76
C TYR A 355 -18.62 22.73 24.52
N ASP A 356 -18.90 24.01 24.28
CA ASP A 356 -20.10 24.67 24.82
C ASP A 356 -21.36 24.08 24.18
N ILE A 357 -21.33 23.91 22.85
CA ILE A 357 -22.43 23.30 22.11
C ILE A 357 -22.63 21.86 22.57
N ILE A 358 -21.56 21.06 22.62
CA ILE A 358 -21.62 19.66 23.06
C ILE A 358 -22.12 19.55 24.51
N PHE A 359 -21.69 20.44 25.40
CA PHE A 359 -22.16 20.47 26.78
C PHE A 359 -23.67 20.72 26.83
N GLN A 360 -24.17 21.72 26.10
CA GLN A 360 -25.59 22.03 26.06
C GLN A 360 -26.40 20.85 25.50
N MET A 361 -25.93 20.21 24.44
CA MET A 361 -26.58 19.05 23.84
C MET A 361 -26.66 17.85 24.79
N LEU A 362 -25.58 17.57 25.53
CA LEU A 362 -25.57 16.51 26.53
C LEU A 362 -26.51 16.83 27.70
N ALA A 363 -26.55 18.08 28.15
CA ALA A 363 -27.46 18.53 29.21
C ALA A 363 -28.94 18.44 28.77
N ASP A 364 -29.25 18.87 27.54
CA ASP A 364 -30.60 18.78 26.96
C ASP A 364 -31.05 17.33 26.76
N ALA A 365 -30.10 16.43 26.48
CA ALA A 365 -30.33 14.99 26.42
C ALA A 365 -30.42 14.32 27.80
N GLY A 366 -30.27 15.08 28.89
CA GLY A 366 -30.43 14.61 30.27
C GLY A 366 -29.19 13.99 30.90
N ALA A 367 -27.97 14.23 30.38
CA ALA A 367 -26.75 13.71 31.00
C ALA A 367 -26.54 14.28 32.42
N GLU A 368 -26.24 13.39 33.39
CA GLU A 368 -26.05 13.70 34.82
C GLU A 368 -24.62 13.50 35.34
#